data_AF-A0A1D8NNJ2-F1
#
_entry.id   AF-A0A1D8NNJ2-F1
#
_cell.length_a   1.000
_cell.length_b   1.000
_cell.length_c   1.000
_cell.angle_alpha   90.00
_cell.angle_beta   90.00
_cell.angle_gamma   90.00
#
_symmetry.space_group_name_H-M   'P 1'
#
loop_
_entity.id
_entity.type
_entity.pdbx_description
1 polymer ?
#
loop_
_entity_poly.entity_id
_entity_poly.type
_entity_poly.pdbx_seq_one_letter_code
_entity_poly.pdbx_strand_id
1 'polypeptide(L)'
;MSDQVRFYLEQSIPELEDLEQRGLFTKKEIAQLVRKRTDFEHRITGRQSRPRDFLRYAHFEINLEALRMKRIARLGNNPAAKLKKNRNRNMPTPTNISDYAGRRRINFVFDRGTKKFAGDADLWKQHIAFLKHYKMMAKLSTVHTNMLKLFPNRADIWIMVAKHEFDENSAAQTARSVFQRGLRFNPESKKLWLEYTKLELLYVSKILTRRKLLGILADRDKQREAEEVKEVDDENVIALPELDGDDDIKAELKTLPEADIDMLGNPSTNPALRGDVALAIFDSALETIPRYSSEINTGLKNDDGSFTVALAPHFAFLLSFSRQFLELFDEFEDMDREYLCAHVIQAVMQQINNDIGSASLKLTESAIADIARLVVDDITLSVRYLSPLDASFPEAFKLALNKYNVAMSKTWKKKGSERQQQVRKQIASQFKEKLADYLTAGKSVDREIDENLKRALKAVIKKTEDDM
;
A
#
# COMPACT_ATOMS: atom_id res chain seq x y z
N MET A 1 -5.05 46.08 -6.44
CA MET A 1 -5.88 44.96 -6.97
C MET A 1 -5.98 45.02 -8.49
N SER A 2 -6.34 46.17 -9.09
CA SER A 2 -6.40 46.31 -10.57
C SER A 2 -5.04 46.09 -11.26
N ASP A 3 -3.95 46.63 -10.71
CA ASP A 3 -2.63 46.55 -11.37
C ASP A 3 -2.05 45.13 -11.36
N GLN A 4 -2.30 44.36 -10.30
CA GLN A 4 -1.88 42.96 -10.22
C GLN A 4 -2.65 42.08 -11.22
N VAL A 5 -3.94 42.34 -11.43
CA VAL A 5 -4.76 41.65 -12.43
C VAL A 5 -4.26 41.99 -13.84
N ARG A 6 -3.96 43.27 -14.12
CA ARG A 6 -3.37 43.70 -15.40
C ARG A 6 -2.07 42.98 -15.69
N PHE A 7 -1.16 42.91 -14.72
CA PHE A 7 0.10 42.19 -14.85
C PHE A 7 -0.07 40.71 -15.24
N TYR A 8 -0.99 39.98 -14.60
CA TYR A 8 -1.23 38.57 -14.94
C TYR A 8 -1.90 38.38 -16.31
N LEU A 9 -2.73 39.34 -16.73
CA LEU A 9 -3.32 39.33 -18.07
C LEU A 9 -2.29 39.64 -19.15
N GLU A 10 -1.38 40.58 -18.90
CA GLU A 10 -0.26 40.90 -19.82
C GLU A 10 0.67 39.71 -20.04
N GLN A 11 0.95 38.93 -18.98
CA GLN A 11 1.69 37.67 -19.10
C GLN A 11 1.00 36.62 -20.00
N SER A 12 -0.31 36.77 -20.25
CA SER A 12 -1.07 35.88 -21.14
C SER A 12 -1.07 36.30 -22.60
N ILE A 13 -0.58 37.50 -22.94
CA ILE A 13 -0.65 38.00 -24.32
C ILE A 13 0.20 37.14 -25.28
N PRO A 14 1.46 36.80 -24.98
CA PRO A 14 2.29 36.03 -25.92
C PRO A 14 1.74 34.63 -26.23
N GLU A 15 1.10 33.98 -25.26
CA GLU A 15 0.47 32.66 -25.49
C GLU A 15 -0.79 32.77 -26.37
N LEU A 16 -1.55 33.86 -26.26
CA LEU A 16 -2.76 34.09 -27.05
C LEU A 16 -2.42 34.46 -28.50
N GLU A 17 -1.38 35.27 -28.71
CA GLU A 17 -0.86 35.60 -30.04
C GLU A 17 -0.38 34.35 -30.78
N ASP A 18 0.37 33.46 -30.10
CA ASP A 18 0.81 32.19 -30.69
C ASP A 18 -0.38 31.25 -31.02
N LEU A 19 -1.42 31.22 -30.17
CA LEU A 19 -2.65 30.46 -30.46
C LEU A 19 -3.40 30.99 -31.69
N GLU A 20 -3.36 32.32 -31.91
CA GLU A 20 -3.94 32.97 -33.08
C GLU A 20 -3.13 32.67 -34.34
N GLN A 21 -1.80 32.84 -34.28
CA GLN A 21 -0.89 32.59 -35.41
C GLN A 21 -0.98 31.14 -35.91
N ARG A 22 -1.19 30.19 -35.00
CA ARG A 22 -1.38 28.76 -35.32
C ARG A 22 -2.77 28.43 -35.87
N GLY A 23 -3.70 29.40 -35.90
CA GLY A 23 -5.08 29.18 -36.33
C GLY A 23 -5.85 28.22 -35.44
N LEU A 24 -5.39 27.99 -34.20
CA LEU A 24 -6.07 27.11 -33.24
C LEU A 24 -7.32 27.78 -32.66
N PHE A 25 -7.30 29.10 -32.53
CA PHE A 25 -8.41 29.92 -32.04
C PHE A 25 -8.62 31.13 -32.94
N THR A 26 -9.88 31.53 -33.09
CA THR A 26 -10.22 32.76 -33.82
C THR A 26 -10.10 33.99 -32.91
N LYS A 27 -9.90 35.18 -33.50
CA LYS A 27 -9.88 36.46 -32.74
C LYS A 27 -11.10 36.65 -31.84
N LYS A 28 -12.29 36.23 -32.29
CA LYS A 28 -13.54 36.33 -31.51
C LYS A 28 -13.52 35.41 -30.28
N GLU A 29 -13.02 34.18 -30.43
CA GLU A 29 -12.86 33.24 -29.33
C GLU A 29 -11.81 33.70 -28.33
N ILE A 30 -10.68 34.25 -28.82
CA ILE A 30 -9.64 34.82 -27.96
C ILE A 30 -10.20 36.00 -27.15
N ALA A 31 -11.00 36.88 -27.76
CA ALA A 31 -11.65 37.96 -27.02
C ALA A 31 -12.58 37.45 -25.90
N GLN A 32 -13.33 36.37 -26.15
CA GLN A 32 -14.14 35.73 -25.10
C GLN A 32 -13.28 35.08 -24.02
N LEU A 33 -12.16 34.46 -24.40
CA LEU A 33 -11.21 33.85 -23.47
C LEU A 33 -10.58 34.90 -22.54
N VAL A 34 -10.14 36.03 -23.09
CA VAL A 34 -9.59 37.16 -22.33
C VAL A 34 -10.64 37.66 -21.34
N ARG A 35 -11.89 37.89 -21.76
CA ARG A 35 -12.98 38.32 -20.86
C ARG A 35 -13.16 37.35 -19.68
N LYS A 36 -13.28 36.05 -19.96
CA LYS A 36 -13.43 35.02 -18.92
C LYS A 36 -12.24 34.99 -17.96
N ARG A 37 -11.01 35.09 -18.47
CA ARG A 37 -9.79 35.16 -17.65
C ARG A 37 -9.78 36.39 -16.77
N THR A 38 -10.15 37.56 -17.30
CA THR A 38 -10.28 38.80 -16.53
C THR A 38 -11.27 38.64 -15.37
N ASP A 39 -12.44 38.04 -15.60
CA ASP A 39 -13.43 37.78 -14.56
C ASP A 39 -12.89 36.86 -13.45
N PHE A 40 -12.18 35.79 -13.82
CA PHE A 40 -11.54 34.89 -12.85
C PHE A 40 -10.42 35.58 -12.08
N GLU A 41 -9.54 36.35 -12.74
CA GLU A 41 -8.43 37.07 -12.10
C GLU A 41 -8.94 38.13 -11.10
N HIS A 42 -10.02 38.84 -11.43
CA HIS A 42 -10.67 39.75 -10.48
C HIS A 42 -11.28 38.99 -9.29
N ARG A 43 -11.91 37.83 -9.52
CA ARG A 43 -12.53 37.05 -8.45
C ARG A 43 -11.50 36.48 -7.47
N ILE A 44 -10.38 35.94 -7.96
CA ILE A 44 -9.32 35.35 -7.09
C ILE A 44 -8.49 36.42 -6.36
N THR A 45 -8.29 37.59 -6.98
CA THR A 45 -7.57 38.72 -6.39
C THR A 45 -8.46 39.50 -5.41
N GLY A 46 -9.78 39.37 -5.54
CA GLY A 46 -10.75 39.99 -4.66
C GLY A 46 -10.58 39.62 -3.18
N ARG A 47 -11.01 40.54 -2.31
CA ARG A 47 -10.93 40.41 -0.84
C ARG A 47 -11.77 39.25 -0.29
N GLN A 48 -12.88 38.90 -0.95
CA GLN A 48 -13.77 37.80 -0.56
C GLN A 48 -13.54 36.50 -1.35
N SER A 49 -12.34 36.32 -1.91
CA SER A 49 -12.02 35.08 -2.64
C SER A 49 -12.16 33.85 -1.74
N ARG A 50 -12.63 32.74 -2.31
CA ARG A 50 -12.75 31.43 -1.65
C ARG A 50 -11.89 30.39 -2.38
N PRO A 51 -11.52 29.27 -1.71
CA PRO A 51 -10.81 28.17 -2.38
C PRO A 51 -11.55 27.65 -3.63
N ARG A 52 -12.88 27.59 -3.57
CA ARG A 52 -13.75 27.20 -4.70
C ARG A 52 -13.57 28.08 -5.95
N ASP A 53 -13.20 29.34 -5.81
CA ASP A 53 -12.97 30.23 -6.96
C ASP A 53 -11.70 29.85 -7.71
N PHE A 54 -10.64 29.47 -6.97
CA PHE A 54 -9.41 28.94 -7.56
C PHE A 54 -9.66 27.60 -8.25
N LEU A 55 -10.45 26.72 -7.66
CA LEU A 55 -10.83 25.44 -8.27
C LEU A 55 -11.61 25.65 -9.57
N ARG A 56 -12.61 26.55 -9.58
CA ARG A 56 -13.37 26.88 -10.79
C ARG A 56 -12.48 27.43 -11.90
N TYR A 57 -11.52 28.29 -11.55
CA TYR A 57 -10.58 28.83 -12.51
C TYR A 57 -9.63 27.75 -13.06
N ALA A 58 -9.08 26.90 -12.19
CA ALA A 58 -8.24 25.78 -12.61
C ALA A 58 -9.00 24.81 -13.53
N HIS A 59 -10.23 24.45 -13.20
CA HIS A 59 -11.09 23.63 -14.07
C HIS A 59 -11.34 24.27 -15.43
N PHE A 60 -11.57 25.58 -15.47
CA PHE A 60 -11.74 26.30 -16.73
C PHE A 60 -10.48 26.21 -17.60
N GLU A 61 -9.29 26.43 -17.03
CA GLU A 61 -8.03 26.33 -17.78
C GLU A 61 -7.69 24.88 -18.18
N ILE A 62 -8.03 23.87 -17.37
CA ILE A 62 -7.92 22.44 -17.73
C ILE A 62 -8.80 22.12 -18.95
N ASN A 63 -10.04 22.62 -18.96
CA ASN A 63 -10.96 22.42 -20.08
C ASN A 63 -10.48 23.14 -21.35
N LEU A 64 -9.86 24.31 -21.20
CA LEU A 64 -9.25 25.03 -22.33
C LEU A 64 -8.08 24.25 -22.92
N GLU A 65 -7.22 23.68 -22.08
CA GLU A 65 -6.09 22.86 -22.55
C GLU A 65 -6.58 21.59 -23.23
N ALA A 66 -7.62 20.94 -22.70
CA ALA A 66 -8.25 19.79 -23.35
C ALA A 66 -8.86 20.15 -24.71
N LEU A 67 -9.51 21.31 -24.82
CA LEU A 67 -10.04 21.82 -26.09
C LEU A 67 -8.92 22.09 -27.10
N ARG A 68 -7.83 22.71 -26.64
CA ARG A 68 -6.62 22.96 -27.44
C ARG A 68 -6.04 21.66 -27.99
N MET A 69 -5.87 20.65 -27.15
CA MET A 69 -5.39 19.31 -27.56
C MET A 69 -6.29 18.68 -28.64
N LYS A 70 -7.62 18.73 -28.47
CA LYS A 70 -8.57 18.22 -29.49
C LYS A 70 -8.46 18.98 -30.82
N ARG A 71 -8.28 20.31 -30.77
CA ARG A 71 -8.11 21.14 -31.97
C ARG A 71 -6.79 20.84 -32.68
N ILE A 72 -5.71 20.64 -31.93
CA ILE A 72 -4.42 20.21 -32.48
C ILE A 72 -4.56 18.85 -33.16
N ALA A 73 -5.22 17.87 -32.54
CA ALA A 73 -5.46 16.57 -33.14
C ALA A 73 -6.28 16.66 -34.45
N ARG A 74 -7.35 17.47 -34.45
CA ARG A 74 -8.18 17.69 -35.65
C ARG A 74 -7.41 18.38 -36.77
N LEU A 75 -6.64 19.42 -36.45
CA LEU A 75 -5.86 20.18 -37.43
C LEU A 75 -4.62 19.40 -37.89
N GLY A 76 -4.04 18.54 -37.06
CA GLY A 76 -2.96 17.62 -37.41
C GLY A 76 -3.41 16.53 -38.40
N ASN A 77 -4.68 16.15 -38.38
CA ASN A 77 -5.30 15.24 -39.36
C ASN A 77 -5.74 15.94 -40.65
N ASN A 78 -5.71 17.28 -40.73
CA ASN A 78 -5.98 17.98 -41.98
C ASN A 78 -4.77 17.87 -42.93
N PRO A 79 -4.94 17.41 -44.18
CA PRO A 79 -3.85 17.28 -45.15
C PRO A 79 -3.14 18.62 -45.46
N ALA A 80 -3.81 19.76 -45.26
CA ALA A 80 -3.24 21.10 -45.42
C ALA A 80 -2.19 21.48 -44.36
N ALA A 81 -2.22 20.88 -43.15
CA ALA A 81 -1.24 21.16 -42.09
C ALA A 81 0.03 20.31 -42.22
N LYS A 82 -0.03 19.18 -42.94
CA LYS A 82 1.15 18.35 -43.28
C LYS A 82 2.10 19.04 -44.27
N LEU A 83 1.59 19.97 -45.08
CA LEU A 83 2.36 20.71 -46.11
C LEU A 83 3.35 21.75 -45.53
N LYS A 84 3.30 22.05 -44.23
CA LYS A 84 4.29 22.89 -43.53
C LYS A 84 5.15 22.11 -42.54
N LYS A 85 5.21 20.78 -42.63
CA LYS A 85 6.24 20.00 -41.94
C LYS A 85 7.54 20.16 -42.74
N ASN A 86 8.43 21.01 -42.23
CA ASN A 86 9.77 21.27 -42.77
C ASN A 86 10.44 19.96 -43.25
N ARG A 87 11.04 20.02 -44.44
CA ARG A 87 11.72 18.90 -45.12
C ARG A 87 12.99 18.38 -44.41
N ASN A 88 13.37 18.93 -43.26
CA ASN A 88 14.49 18.44 -42.44
C ASN A 88 13.97 17.60 -41.27
N ARG A 89 14.03 16.27 -41.42
CA ARG A 89 13.60 15.28 -40.42
C ARG A 89 14.49 15.17 -39.16
N ASN A 90 15.54 15.99 -39.02
CA ASN A 90 16.51 15.91 -37.92
C ASN A 90 16.54 17.14 -36.98
N MET A 91 15.48 17.93 -36.91
CA MET A 91 15.39 19.04 -35.93
C MET A 91 14.09 18.92 -35.14
N PRO A 92 14.11 18.83 -33.79
CA PRO A 92 12.90 18.90 -33.00
C PRO A 92 12.18 20.21 -33.35
N THR A 93 10.92 20.12 -33.76
CA THR A 93 10.07 21.30 -33.95
C THR A 93 10.25 22.24 -32.76
N PRO A 94 10.56 23.54 -32.95
CA PRO A 94 10.71 24.45 -31.82
C PRO A 94 9.42 24.41 -31.01
N THR A 95 9.53 24.08 -29.74
CA THR A 95 8.40 23.98 -28.81
C THR A 95 7.78 25.36 -28.68
N ASN A 96 6.68 25.63 -29.39
CA ASN A 96 6.03 26.92 -29.35
C ASN A 96 5.54 27.23 -27.93
N ILE A 97 5.48 28.52 -27.59
CA ILE A 97 5.14 29.00 -26.24
C ILE A 97 3.78 28.44 -25.77
N SER A 98 2.80 28.35 -26.67
CA SER A 98 1.48 27.81 -26.34
C SER A 98 1.47 26.35 -25.92
N ASP A 99 2.49 25.55 -26.25
CA ASP A 99 2.52 24.11 -25.93
C ASP A 99 2.71 23.84 -24.44
N TYR A 100 3.43 24.71 -23.72
CA TYR A 100 3.65 24.58 -22.28
C TYR A 100 2.90 25.63 -21.44
N ALA A 101 2.43 26.72 -22.06
CA ALA A 101 1.81 27.84 -21.36
C ALA A 101 0.54 27.44 -20.57
N GLY A 102 -0.34 26.63 -21.17
CA GLY A 102 -1.59 26.19 -20.51
C GLY A 102 -1.33 25.42 -19.21
N ARG A 103 -0.44 24.41 -19.26
CA ARG A 103 -0.04 23.63 -18.07
C ARG A 103 0.63 24.50 -17.00
N ARG A 104 1.50 25.42 -17.42
CA ARG A 104 2.18 26.36 -16.52
C ARG A 104 1.19 27.29 -15.82
N ARG A 105 0.17 27.77 -16.54
CA ARG A 105 -0.89 28.63 -16.01
C ARG A 105 -1.76 27.89 -15.01
N ILE A 106 -2.20 26.67 -15.31
CA ILE A 106 -2.99 25.86 -14.38
C ILE A 106 -2.20 25.64 -13.08
N ASN A 107 -0.93 25.24 -13.19
CA ASN A 107 -0.08 25.10 -12.00
C ASN A 107 0.08 26.42 -11.24
N PHE A 108 0.22 27.54 -11.94
CA PHE A 108 0.35 28.86 -11.30
C PHE A 108 -0.93 29.27 -10.56
N VAL A 109 -2.11 28.94 -11.08
CA VAL A 109 -3.40 29.16 -10.39
C VAL A 109 -3.46 28.32 -9.11
N PHE A 110 -3.11 27.03 -9.18
CA PHE A 110 -3.04 26.18 -8.00
C PHE A 110 -2.01 26.67 -6.98
N ASP A 111 -0.78 27.02 -7.40
CA ASP A 111 0.27 27.56 -6.53
C ASP A 111 -0.18 28.84 -5.81
N ARG A 112 -0.91 29.73 -6.49
CA ARG A 112 -1.50 30.93 -5.85
C ARG A 112 -2.60 30.54 -4.85
N GLY A 113 -3.43 29.57 -5.22
CA GLY A 113 -4.52 29.07 -4.38
C GLY A 113 -3.99 28.45 -3.09
N THR A 114 -3.02 27.54 -3.19
CA THR A 114 -2.43 26.82 -2.05
C THR A 114 -1.64 27.76 -1.13
N LYS A 115 -1.00 28.82 -1.66
CA LYS A 115 -0.37 29.86 -0.84
C LYS A 115 -1.40 30.73 -0.09
N LYS A 116 -2.52 31.08 -0.72
CA LYS A 116 -3.57 31.93 -0.11
C LYS A 116 -4.44 31.15 0.88
N PHE A 117 -4.74 29.88 0.57
CA PHE A 117 -5.60 29.00 1.36
C PHE A 117 -4.86 27.73 1.76
N ALA A 118 -3.78 27.89 2.51
CA ALA A 118 -2.90 26.79 2.91
C ALA A 118 -3.61 25.69 3.73
N GLY A 119 -4.68 26.02 4.46
CA GLY A 119 -5.43 25.08 5.31
C GLY A 119 -6.45 24.19 4.58
N ASP A 120 -6.74 24.43 3.30
CA ASP A 120 -7.75 23.64 2.56
C ASP A 120 -7.12 22.41 1.89
N ALA A 121 -7.29 21.25 2.51
CA ALA A 121 -6.72 19.99 1.99
C ALA A 121 -7.33 19.54 0.64
N ASP A 122 -8.55 19.95 0.31
CA ASP A 122 -9.16 19.57 -0.97
C ASP A 122 -8.45 20.26 -2.15
N LEU A 123 -8.12 21.55 -1.97
CA LEU A 123 -7.34 22.32 -2.93
C LEU A 123 -5.97 21.69 -3.20
N TRP A 124 -5.27 21.23 -2.15
CA TRP A 124 -4.00 20.51 -2.29
C TRP A 124 -4.16 19.16 -3.00
N LYS A 125 -5.19 18.38 -2.66
CA LYS A 125 -5.46 17.08 -3.33
C LYS A 125 -5.73 17.26 -4.83
N GLN A 126 -6.50 18.27 -5.21
CA GLN A 126 -6.77 18.57 -6.62
C GLN A 126 -5.51 19.07 -7.35
N HIS A 127 -4.67 19.87 -6.69
CA HIS A 127 -3.37 20.28 -7.25
C HIS A 127 -2.45 19.09 -7.49
N ILE A 128 -2.38 18.16 -6.54
CA ILE A 128 -1.61 16.92 -6.67
C ILE A 128 -2.14 16.05 -7.81
N ALA A 129 -3.47 15.87 -7.91
CA ALA A 129 -4.09 15.11 -8.99
C ALA A 129 -3.76 15.70 -10.38
N PHE A 130 -3.76 17.04 -10.50
CA PHE A 130 -3.32 17.73 -11.70
C PHE A 130 -1.83 17.45 -12.01
N LEU A 131 -0.95 17.59 -11.02
CA LEU A 131 0.49 17.37 -11.22
C LEU A 131 0.81 15.92 -11.63
N LYS A 132 0.10 14.94 -11.06
CA LYS A 132 0.18 13.52 -11.45
C LYS A 132 -0.26 13.30 -12.89
N HIS A 133 -1.41 13.84 -13.28
CA HIS A 133 -1.94 13.69 -14.65
C HIS A 133 -0.95 14.21 -15.72
N TYR A 134 -0.24 15.31 -15.43
CA TYR A 134 0.75 15.89 -16.35
C TYR A 134 2.19 15.42 -16.09
N LYS A 135 2.40 14.41 -15.23
CA LYS A 135 3.71 13.83 -14.86
C LYS A 135 4.77 14.86 -14.45
N MET A 136 4.36 15.89 -13.70
CA MET A 136 5.23 16.98 -13.25
C MET A 136 5.93 16.66 -11.91
N MET A 137 6.74 15.58 -11.89
CA MET A 137 7.25 14.96 -10.65
C MET A 137 8.09 15.89 -9.75
N ALA A 138 8.94 16.73 -10.33
CA ALA A 138 9.77 17.67 -9.56
C ALA A 138 8.93 18.68 -8.76
N LYS A 139 7.84 19.20 -9.36
CA LYS A 139 6.91 20.09 -8.66
C LYS A 139 6.08 19.33 -7.65
N LEU A 140 5.68 18.10 -7.99
CA LEU A 140 4.90 17.26 -7.11
C LEU A 140 5.62 16.96 -5.79
N SER A 141 6.91 16.62 -5.84
CA SER A 141 7.73 16.43 -4.63
C SER A 141 7.82 17.70 -3.75
N THR A 142 7.93 18.88 -4.39
CA THR A 142 7.90 20.17 -3.69
C THR A 142 6.55 20.42 -3.01
N VAL A 143 5.45 20.15 -3.72
CA VAL A 143 4.08 20.28 -3.21
C VAL A 143 3.82 19.31 -2.07
N HIS A 144 4.24 18.04 -2.18
CA HIS A 144 4.19 17.06 -1.10
C HIS A 144 4.93 17.55 0.14
N THR A 145 6.15 18.02 -0.01
CA THR A 145 6.96 18.53 1.10
C THR A 145 6.27 19.71 1.80
N ASN A 146 5.69 20.63 1.04
CA ASN A 146 4.95 21.77 1.59
C ASN A 146 3.66 21.33 2.28
N MET A 147 2.93 20.38 1.70
CA MET A 147 1.69 19.85 2.27
C MET A 147 1.94 19.12 3.60
N LEU A 148 3.01 18.32 3.69
CA LEU A 148 3.40 17.63 4.93
C LEU A 148 3.77 18.60 6.05
N LYS A 149 4.43 19.73 5.72
CA LYS A 149 4.75 20.78 6.69
C LYS A 149 3.50 21.47 7.25
N LEU A 150 2.47 21.64 6.41
CA LEU A 150 1.24 22.32 6.79
C LEU A 150 0.24 21.42 7.54
N PHE A 151 0.26 20.11 7.26
CA PHE A 151 -0.66 19.15 7.87
C PHE A 151 0.07 18.00 8.57
N PRO A 152 0.90 18.27 9.60
CA PRO A 152 1.63 17.22 10.30
C PRO A 152 0.71 16.24 11.01
N ASN A 153 -0.43 16.69 11.53
CA ASN A 153 -1.34 15.87 12.36
C ASN A 153 -2.28 14.95 11.55
N ARG A 154 -2.25 15.02 10.21
CA ARG A 154 -3.17 14.26 9.35
C ARG A 154 -2.46 13.03 8.77
N ALA A 155 -2.62 11.89 9.43
CA ALA A 155 -2.03 10.61 9.00
C ALA A 155 -2.34 10.25 7.53
N ASP A 156 -3.55 10.55 7.04
CA ASP A 156 -3.96 10.26 5.65
C ASP A 156 -3.05 10.92 4.60
N ILE A 157 -2.52 12.12 4.90
CA ILE A 157 -1.65 12.86 3.98
C ILE A 157 -0.27 12.21 3.92
N TRP A 158 0.27 11.77 5.06
CA TRP A 158 1.52 11.01 5.13
C TRP A 158 1.43 9.72 4.31
N ILE A 159 0.33 8.97 4.46
CA ILE A 159 0.08 7.74 3.71
C ILE A 159 0.00 8.04 2.21
N MET A 160 -0.75 9.07 1.81
CA MET A 160 -0.89 9.44 0.39
C MET A 160 0.46 9.80 -0.26
N VAL A 161 1.29 10.58 0.43
CA VAL A 161 2.61 10.98 -0.07
C VAL A 161 3.54 9.76 -0.16
N ALA A 162 3.59 8.94 0.89
CA ALA A 162 4.47 7.77 0.90
C ALA A 162 4.09 6.72 -0.16
N LYS A 163 2.78 6.46 -0.35
CA LYS A 163 2.28 5.59 -1.43
C LYS A 163 2.70 6.11 -2.81
N HIS A 164 2.58 7.41 -3.05
CA HIS A 164 3.03 8.01 -4.30
C HIS A 164 4.53 7.81 -4.55
N GLU A 165 5.38 8.10 -3.56
CA GLU A 165 6.84 7.93 -3.70
C GLU A 165 7.23 6.47 -3.96
N PHE A 166 6.48 5.52 -3.42
CA PHE A 166 6.71 4.09 -3.62
C PHE A 166 6.21 3.58 -4.97
N ASP A 167 5.01 3.96 -5.37
CA ASP A 167 4.34 3.43 -6.57
C ASP A 167 4.82 4.11 -7.86
N GLU A 168 5.00 5.44 -7.86
CA GLU A 168 5.32 6.20 -9.07
C GLU A 168 6.83 6.49 -9.23
N ASN A 169 7.54 6.73 -8.13
CA ASN A 169 8.98 7.07 -8.17
C ASN A 169 9.89 5.86 -7.91
N SER A 170 9.33 4.68 -7.59
CA SER A 170 10.08 3.47 -7.18
C SER A 170 11.11 3.73 -6.08
N ALA A 171 10.90 4.78 -5.27
CA ALA A 171 11.86 5.28 -4.30
C ALA A 171 11.50 4.76 -2.89
N ALA A 172 11.80 3.49 -2.62
CA ALA A 172 11.45 2.85 -1.35
C ALA A 172 12.06 3.57 -0.13
N GLN A 173 13.29 4.07 -0.25
CA GLN A 173 13.95 4.79 0.85
C GLN A 173 13.29 6.13 1.18
N THR A 174 12.84 6.88 0.16
CA THR A 174 12.13 8.14 0.43
C THR A 174 10.77 7.86 1.05
N ALA A 175 10.05 6.84 0.56
CA ALA A 175 8.78 6.41 1.15
C ALA A 175 8.94 6.01 2.63
N ARG A 176 9.96 5.22 2.98
CA ARG A 176 10.34 4.90 4.36
C ARG A 176 10.59 6.16 5.20
N SER A 177 11.38 7.09 4.69
CA SER A 177 11.66 8.35 5.39
C SER A 177 10.41 9.20 5.65
N VAL A 178 9.41 9.13 4.75
CA VAL A 178 8.13 9.82 4.91
C VAL A 178 7.31 9.13 6.00
N PHE A 179 7.19 7.80 5.97
CA PHE A 179 6.48 7.05 7.01
C PHE A 179 7.10 7.23 8.39
N GLN A 180 8.43 7.08 8.51
CA GLN A 180 9.15 7.25 9.77
C GLN A 180 8.98 8.66 10.34
N ARG A 181 9.01 9.70 9.50
CA ARG A 181 8.68 11.07 9.94
C ARG A 181 7.23 11.21 10.35
N GLY A 182 6.30 10.64 9.57
CA GLY A 182 4.88 10.64 9.88
C GLY A 182 4.57 10.00 11.24
N LEU A 183 5.23 8.88 11.57
CA LEU A 183 5.10 8.18 12.85
C LEU A 183 5.64 9.00 14.02
N ARG A 184 6.67 9.85 13.81
CA ARG A 184 7.11 10.81 14.83
C ARG A 184 6.07 11.88 15.13
N PHE A 185 5.31 12.32 14.12
CA PHE A 185 4.24 13.31 14.30
C PHE A 185 2.93 12.71 14.81
N ASN A 186 2.58 11.49 14.37
CA ASN A 186 1.32 10.81 14.70
C ASN A 186 1.57 9.40 15.25
N PRO A 187 2.23 9.25 16.40
CA PRO A 187 2.57 7.94 16.95
C PRO A 187 1.34 7.12 17.36
N GLU A 188 0.22 7.79 17.68
CA GLU A 188 -1.05 7.15 18.07
C GLU A 188 -1.83 6.53 16.91
N SER A 189 -1.51 6.90 15.66
CA SER A 189 -2.32 6.53 14.50
C SER A 189 -2.07 5.09 14.06
N LYS A 190 -2.96 4.17 14.48
CA LYS A 190 -2.94 2.74 14.07
C LYS A 190 -2.87 2.57 12.55
N LYS A 191 -3.62 3.41 11.80
CA LYS A 191 -3.65 3.38 10.34
C LYS A 191 -2.29 3.64 9.72
N LEU A 192 -1.50 4.55 10.30
CA LEU A 192 -0.18 4.90 9.80
C LEU A 192 0.82 3.76 10.00
N TRP A 193 0.74 3.07 11.14
CA TRP A 193 1.55 1.88 11.42
C TRP A 193 1.23 0.74 10.43
N LEU A 194 -0.05 0.43 10.23
CA LEU A 194 -0.48 -0.61 9.29
C LEU A 194 -0.04 -0.34 7.85
N GLU A 195 -0.19 0.90 7.39
CA GLU A 195 0.19 1.28 6.02
C GLU A 195 1.72 1.25 5.84
N TYR A 196 2.49 1.55 6.89
CA TYR A 196 3.94 1.40 6.84
C TYR A 196 4.36 -0.07 6.76
N THR A 197 3.76 -0.94 7.59
CA THR A 197 3.96 -2.39 7.52
C THR A 197 3.58 -2.92 6.14
N LYS A 198 2.43 -2.49 5.58
CA LYS A 198 1.98 -2.88 4.24
C LYS A 198 2.99 -2.48 3.16
N LEU A 199 3.58 -1.28 3.25
CA LEU A 199 4.63 -0.86 2.33
C LEU A 199 5.87 -1.77 2.41
N GLU A 200 6.32 -2.11 3.61
CA GLU A 200 7.49 -2.99 3.78
C GLU A 200 7.24 -4.39 3.22
N LEU A 201 6.07 -4.97 3.49
CA LEU A 201 5.69 -6.27 2.92
C LEU A 201 5.62 -6.22 1.39
N LEU A 202 5.05 -5.15 0.84
CA LEU A 202 4.97 -4.96 -0.61
C LEU A 202 6.36 -4.77 -1.24
N TYR A 203 7.28 -4.09 -0.55
CA TYR A 203 8.67 -3.96 -0.98
C TYR A 203 9.37 -5.32 -1.03
N VAL A 204 9.22 -6.14 0.02
CA VAL A 204 9.82 -7.48 0.06
C VAL A 204 9.19 -8.40 -0.99
N SER A 205 7.86 -8.39 -1.13
CA SER A 205 7.15 -9.14 -2.18
C SER A 205 7.63 -8.76 -3.59
N LYS A 206 7.83 -7.46 -3.88
CA LYS A 206 8.43 -7.00 -5.16
C LYS A 206 9.84 -7.59 -5.37
N ILE A 207 10.68 -7.62 -4.34
CA ILE A 207 12.02 -8.22 -4.42
C ILE A 207 11.94 -9.72 -4.68
N LEU A 208 11.10 -10.44 -3.92
CA LEU A 208 10.94 -11.89 -4.08
C LEU A 208 10.39 -12.25 -5.47
N THR A 209 9.40 -11.51 -5.95
CA THR A 209 8.82 -11.70 -7.30
C THR A 209 9.86 -11.44 -8.38
N ARG A 210 10.63 -10.34 -8.25
CA ARG A 210 11.73 -10.04 -9.18
C ARG A 210 12.77 -11.17 -9.18
N ARG A 211 13.12 -11.72 -8.02
CA ARG A 211 14.05 -12.84 -7.92
C ARG A 211 13.51 -14.11 -8.56
N LYS A 212 12.24 -14.47 -8.30
CA LYS A 212 11.58 -15.62 -8.93
C LYS A 212 11.62 -15.46 -10.46
N LEU A 213 11.29 -14.26 -10.96
CA LEU A 213 11.27 -13.97 -12.40
C LEU A 213 12.68 -14.02 -13.02
N LEU A 214 13.69 -13.42 -12.38
CA LEU A 214 15.08 -13.51 -12.83
C LEU A 214 15.63 -14.94 -12.80
N GLY A 215 15.26 -15.74 -11.80
CA GLY A 215 15.63 -17.15 -11.74
C GLY A 215 15.04 -17.95 -12.90
N ILE A 216 13.75 -17.73 -13.20
CA ILE A 216 13.08 -18.34 -14.36
C ILE A 216 13.72 -17.89 -15.68
N LEU A 217 14.11 -16.63 -15.81
CA LEU A 217 14.81 -16.12 -16.99
C LEU A 217 16.20 -16.74 -17.14
N ALA A 218 16.98 -16.85 -16.07
CA ALA A 218 18.29 -17.50 -16.11
C ALA A 218 18.18 -18.99 -16.47
N ASP A 219 17.14 -19.68 -16.01
CA ASP A 219 16.90 -21.08 -16.37
C ASP A 219 16.42 -21.23 -17.82
N ARG A 220 15.64 -20.27 -18.33
CA ARG A 220 15.25 -20.21 -19.76
C ARG A 220 16.43 -19.88 -20.67
N ASP A 221 17.29 -18.96 -20.28
CA ASP A 221 18.49 -18.61 -21.05
C ASP A 221 19.47 -19.79 -21.08
N LYS A 222 19.62 -20.53 -19.97
CA LYS A 222 20.37 -21.81 -19.96
C LYS A 222 19.72 -22.90 -20.82
N GLN A 223 18.37 -22.96 -20.86
CA GLN A 223 17.66 -23.88 -21.75
C GLN A 223 17.86 -23.51 -23.22
N ARG A 224 17.84 -22.22 -23.56
CA ARG A 224 18.14 -21.72 -24.91
C ARG A 224 19.60 -21.97 -25.30
N GLU A 225 20.56 -21.70 -24.43
CA GLU A 225 21.97 -22.05 -24.67
C GLU A 225 22.14 -23.57 -24.84
N ALA A 226 21.40 -24.40 -24.09
CA ALA A 226 21.43 -25.85 -24.25
C ALA A 226 20.70 -26.36 -25.53
N GLU A 227 19.77 -25.57 -26.08
CA GLU A 227 19.11 -25.84 -27.37
C GLU A 227 19.96 -25.34 -28.55
N GLU A 228 20.57 -24.16 -28.47
CA GLU A 228 21.54 -23.63 -29.45
C GLU A 228 22.78 -24.52 -29.57
N VAL A 229 23.24 -25.13 -28.46
CA VAL A 229 24.36 -26.10 -28.49
C VAL A 229 23.95 -27.44 -29.10
N LYS A 230 22.65 -27.76 -29.21
CA LYS A 230 22.15 -28.96 -29.88
C LYS A 230 21.84 -28.75 -31.37
N GLU A 231 21.68 -27.52 -31.84
CA GLU A 231 21.35 -27.21 -33.24
C GLU A 231 22.58 -27.02 -34.15
N VAL A 232 23.81 -27.27 -33.67
CA VAL A 232 25.04 -27.12 -34.47
C VAL A 232 25.34 -28.33 -35.39
N ASP A 233 24.52 -29.39 -35.39
CA ASP A 233 24.80 -30.63 -36.13
C ASP A 233 23.88 -30.93 -37.34
N ASP A 234 22.93 -30.06 -37.72
CA ASP A 234 22.15 -30.26 -38.95
C ASP A 234 22.05 -28.97 -39.81
N GLU A 235 22.89 -28.91 -40.85
CA GLU A 235 22.79 -27.95 -41.96
C GLU A 235 21.49 -28.18 -42.75
N ASN A 236 20.37 -27.57 -42.33
CA ASN A 236 19.30 -27.00 -43.18
C ASN A 236 17.98 -26.80 -42.40
N VAL A 237 17.75 -25.63 -41.77
CA VAL A 237 16.38 -25.11 -41.54
C VAL A 237 16.36 -23.58 -41.61
N ILE A 238 15.33 -23.06 -42.29
CA ILE A 238 15.04 -21.65 -42.54
C ILE A 238 14.71 -20.91 -41.23
N ALA A 239 15.40 -19.80 -40.95
CA ALA A 239 15.12 -18.94 -39.80
C ALA A 239 13.71 -18.31 -39.89
N LEU A 240 12.89 -18.52 -38.86
CA LEU A 240 11.63 -17.80 -38.68
C LEU A 240 11.89 -16.41 -38.08
N PRO A 241 11.08 -15.38 -38.42
CA PRO A 241 11.33 -14.00 -38.02
C PRO A 241 11.15 -13.78 -36.52
N GLU A 242 12.09 -13.02 -35.94
CA GLU A 242 12.09 -12.55 -34.55
C GLU A 242 10.79 -11.79 -34.21
N LEU A 243 10.14 -12.19 -33.11
CA LEU A 243 9.08 -11.41 -32.49
C LEU A 243 9.70 -10.42 -31.50
N ASP A 244 9.80 -9.18 -31.96
CA ASP A 244 10.33 -7.94 -31.35
C ASP A 244 9.64 -7.50 -30.02
N GLY A 245 9.18 -8.43 -29.17
CA GLY A 245 8.34 -8.13 -28.00
C GLY A 245 9.04 -8.11 -26.64
N ASP A 246 10.21 -8.75 -26.49
CA ASP A 246 10.82 -9.02 -25.17
C ASP A 246 12.01 -8.11 -24.84
N ASP A 247 12.55 -7.38 -25.81
CA ASP A 247 13.74 -6.53 -25.60
C ASP A 247 13.43 -5.23 -24.83
N ASP A 248 12.22 -4.69 -24.96
CA ASP A 248 11.78 -3.51 -24.20
C ASP A 248 11.66 -3.82 -22.69
N ILE A 249 11.22 -5.03 -22.34
CA ILE A 249 11.11 -5.50 -20.94
C ILE A 249 12.51 -5.77 -20.36
N LYS A 250 13.41 -6.40 -21.14
CA LYS A 250 14.81 -6.59 -20.78
C LYS A 250 15.55 -5.25 -20.57
N ALA A 251 15.27 -4.24 -21.41
CA ALA A 251 15.86 -2.92 -21.30
C ALA A 251 15.38 -2.17 -20.04
N GLU A 252 14.08 -2.20 -19.72
CA GLU A 252 13.55 -1.62 -18.47
C GLU A 252 14.13 -2.30 -17.23
N LEU A 253 14.30 -3.63 -17.25
CA LEU A 253 14.85 -4.38 -16.12
C LEU A 253 16.34 -4.09 -15.83
N LYS A 254 17.14 -3.79 -16.88
CA LYS A 254 18.56 -3.41 -16.76
C LYS A 254 18.77 -1.98 -16.24
N THR A 255 17.77 -1.10 -16.33
CA THR A 255 17.89 0.30 -15.88
C THR A 255 17.80 0.49 -14.36
N LEU A 256 17.43 -0.54 -13.61
CA LEU A 256 17.42 -0.53 -12.14
C LEU A 256 18.68 -1.23 -11.62
N PRO A 257 19.40 -0.66 -10.64
CA PRO A 257 20.73 -1.13 -10.24
C PRO A 257 20.71 -2.62 -9.91
N GLU A 258 21.32 -3.43 -10.78
CA GLU A 258 21.52 -4.88 -10.63
C GLU A 258 22.33 -5.23 -9.38
N ALA A 259 23.04 -4.24 -8.83
CA ALA A 259 23.99 -4.39 -7.73
C ALA A 259 23.38 -4.77 -6.38
N ASP A 260 22.07 -4.61 -6.16
CA ASP A 260 21.48 -4.86 -4.83
C ASP A 260 20.94 -6.29 -4.66
N ILE A 261 20.60 -7.02 -5.72
CA ILE A 261 19.80 -8.26 -5.56
C ILE A 261 20.66 -9.47 -5.16
N ASP A 262 21.88 -9.55 -5.67
CA ASP A 262 22.80 -10.67 -5.38
C ASP A 262 23.49 -10.51 -4.01
N MET A 263 23.58 -9.27 -3.49
CA MET A 263 24.10 -8.99 -2.15
C MET A 263 23.10 -9.31 -1.02
N LEU A 264 21.82 -9.52 -1.34
CA LEU A 264 20.76 -9.68 -0.34
C LEU A 264 20.59 -11.14 0.16
N GLY A 265 21.32 -12.12 -0.37
CA GLY A 265 21.30 -13.52 0.12
C GLY A 265 19.97 -14.24 -0.09
N ASN A 266 19.76 -15.41 0.54
CA ASN A 266 18.49 -16.17 0.48
C ASN A 266 17.43 -15.60 1.45
N PRO A 267 16.11 -15.75 1.16
CA PRO A 267 15.04 -15.34 2.08
C PRO A 267 15.15 -16.00 3.46
N SER A 268 15.71 -17.21 3.52
CA SER A 268 15.96 -17.94 4.77
C SER A 268 17.18 -17.43 5.55
N THR A 269 18.09 -16.70 4.90
CA THR A 269 19.33 -16.19 5.52
C THR A 269 19.30 -14.69 5.79
N ASN A 270 18.44 -13.93 5.10
CA ASN A 270 18.32 -12.49 5.30
C ASN A 270 17.04 -12.13 6.07
N PRO A 271 17.16 -11.68 7.34
CA PRO A 271 16.07 -11.15 8.16
C PRO A 271 15.14 -10.17 7.44
N ALA A 272 15.69 -9.27 6.63
CA ALA A 272 14.91 -8.27 5.92
C ALA A 272 14.01 -8.89 4.83
N LEU A 273 14.49 -9.92 4.13
CA LEU A 273 13.71 -10.65 3.13
C LEU A 273 12.68 -11.59 3.73
N ARG A 274 12.87 -12.00 4.98
CA ARG A 274 11.88 -12.78 5.73
C ARG A 274 10.69 -11.93 6.21
N GLY A 275 10.87 -10.62 6.27
CA GLY A 275 9.88 -9.67 6.76
C GLY A 275 10.12 -9.21 8.21
N ASP A 276 11.31 -9.42 8.78
CA ASP A 276 11.61 -9.02 10.17
C ASP A 276 11.51 -7.52 10.40
N VAL A 277 11.66 -6.70 9.34
CA VAL A 277 11.39 -5.26 9.41
C VAL A 277 9.92 -4.98 9.72
N ALA A 278 8.99 -5.73 9.11
CA ALA A 278 7.57 -5.61 9.38
C ALA A 278 7.22 -6.02 10.82
N LEU A 279 7.91 -7.04 11.35
CA LEU A 279 7.79 -7.49 12.74
C LEU A 279 8.34 -6.44 13.72
N ALA A 280 9.51 -5.86 13.44
CA ALA A 280 10.07 -4.79 14.26
C ALA A 280 9.17 -3.54 14.31
N ILE A 281 8.48 -3.23 13.21
CA ILE A 281 7.47 -2.16 13.16
C ILE A 281 6.28 -2.50 14.07
N PHE A 282 5.80 -3.75 14.04
CA PHE A 282 4.75 -4.22 14.94
C PHE A 282 5.14 -4.10 16.41
N ASP A 283 6.33 -4.59 16.79
CA ASP A 283 6.81 -4.53 18.17
C ASP A 283 6.96 -3.07 18.65
N SER A 284 7.49 -2.21 17.78
CA SER A 284 7.58 -0.76 18.04
C SER A 284 6.21 -0.11 18.18
N ALA A 285 5.22 -0.53 17.39
CA ALA A 285 3.85 -0.02 17.46
C ALA A 285 3.16 -0.43 18.78
N LEU A 286 3.37 -1.68 19.23
CA LEU A 286 2.87 -2.16 20.51
C LEU A 286 3.44 -1.39 21.69
N GLU A 287 4.70 -0.98 21.64
CA GLU A 287 5.32 -0.18 22.70
C GLU A 287 4.84 1.29 22.67
N THR A 288 4.71 1.87 21.47
CA THR A 288 4.50 3.31 21.31
C THR A 288 3.04 3.74 21.39
N ILE A 289 2.10 3.04 20.72
CA ILE A 289 0.69 3.47 20.65
C ILE A 289 0.05 3.59 22.05
N PRO A 290 0.21 2.61 22.96
CA PRO A 290 -0.32 2.73 24.32
C PRO A 290 0.24 3.93 25.08
N ARG A 291 1.51 4.31 24.86
CA ARG A 291 2.12 5.46 25.56
C ARG A 291 1.49 6.80 25.18
N TYR A 292 0.98 6.94 23.96
CA TYR A 292 0.45 8.21 23.46
C TYR A 292 -1.08 8.28 23.41
N SER A 293 -1.78 7.14 23.34
CA SER A 293 -3.24 7.10 23.25
C SER A 293 -3.89 7.33 24.61
N SER A 294 -4.59 8.45 24.78
CA SER A 294 -5.35 8.78 26.00
C SER A 294 -6.50 7.79 26.28
N GLU A 295 -7.07 7.19 25.24
CA GLU A 295 -8.13 6.16 25.33
C GLU A 295 -7.63 4.83 25.90
N ILE A 296 -6.36 4.52 25.67
CA ILE A 296 -5.68 3.34 26.23
C ILE A 296 -5.11 3.67 27.62
N ASN A 297 -4.68 4.92 27.81
CA ASN A 297 -4.22 5.50 29.06
C ASN A 297 -5.36 6.04 29.94
N THR A 298 -6.48 5.34 30.08
CA THR A 298 -7.51 5.71 31.07
C THR A 298 -7.10 5.25 32.48
N GLY A 299 -5.87 5.57 32.88
CA GLY A 299 -5.29 5.30 34.19
C GLY A 299 -5.24 6.56 35.04
N LEU A 300 -5.56 6.45 36.33
CA LEU A 300 -5.35 7.53 37.28
C LEU A 300 -3.82 7.78 37.39
N LYS A 301 -3.40 9.05 37.32
CA LYS A 301 -2.07 9.43 37.79
C LYS A 301 -2.03 9.16 39.30
N ASN A 302 -1.13 8.30 39.74
CA ASN A 302 -0.86 8.15 41.16
C ASN A 302 -0.02 9.36 41.64
N ASP A 303 -0.09 9.67 42.94
CA ASP A 303 0.58 10.83 43.55
C ASP A 303 2.13 10.79 43.46
N ASP A 304 2.70 9.64 43.09
CA ASP A 304 4.13 9.41 42.86
C ASP A 304 4.57 9.64 41.39
N GLY A 305 3.64 10.02 40.50
CA GLY A 305 3.91 10.15 39.07
C GLY A 305 3.94 8.83 38.30
N SER A 306 3.66 7.70 38.96
CA SER A 306 3.47 6.40 38.30
C SER A 306 2.10 6.34 37.62
N PHE A 307 2.06 5.62 36.49
CA PHE A 307 0.85 5.48 35.69
C PHE A 307 0.30 4.06 35.84
N THR A 308 -0.87 3.91 36.46
CA THR A 308 -1.57 2.61 36.47
C THR A 308 -2.46 2.51 35.24
N VAL A 309 -1.96 1.88 34.18
CA VAL A 309 -2.76 1.62 32.97
C VAL A 309 -3.98 0.80 33.38
N ALA A 310 -5.19 1.25 33.01
CA ALA A 310 -6.35 0.39 33.09
C ALA A 310 -6.09 -0.83 32.20
N LEU A 311 -5.96 -2.00 32.82
CA LEU A 311 -5.56 -3.24 32.17
C LEU A 311 -6.53 -3.66 31.03
N ALA A 312 -7.83 -3.31 31.13
CA ALA A 312 -8.84 -3.73 30.15
C ALA A 312 -8.77 -2.99 28.79
N PRO A 313 -8.67 -1.64 28.71
CA PRO A 313 -8.49 -0.92 27.44
C PRO A 313 -7.21 -1.28 26.68
N HIS A 314 -6.10 -1.43 27.40
CA HIS A 314 -4.82 -1.86 26.81
C HIS A 314 -4.92 -3.25 26.18
N PHE A 315 -5.57 -4.17 26.89
CA PHE A 315 -5.79 -5.53 26.41
C PHE A 315 -6.68 -5.59 25.16
N ALA A 316 -7.77 -4.81 25.15
CA ALA A 316 -8.64 -4.71 23.98
C ALA A 316 -7.92 -4.10 22.77
N PHE A 317 -7.05 -3.11 22.99
CA PHE A 317 -6.18 -2.57 21.95
C PHE A 317 -5.24 -3.64 21.39
N LEU A 318 -4.51 -4.34 22.25
CA LEU A 318 -3.55 -5.37 21.85
C LEU A 318 -4.19 -6.42 20.93
N LEU A 319 -5.35 -6.96 21.34
CA LEU A 319 -6.09 -7.96 20.57
C LEU A 319 -6.62 -7.43 19.24
N SER A 320 -7.23 -6.25 19.24
CA SER A 320 -7.80 -5.66 18.02
C SER A 320 -6.72 -5.24 17.01
N PHE A 321 -5.57 -4.80 17.49
CA PHE A 321 -4.45 -4.37 16.65
C PHE A 321 -3.67 -5.57 16.10
N SER A 322 -3.38 -6.58 16.93
CA SER A 322 -2.73 -7.81 16.45
C SER A 322 -3.58 -8.52 15.40
N ARG A 323 -4.91 -8.52 15.55
CA ARG A 323 -5.84 -9.04 14.54
C ARG A 323 -5.68 -8.32 13.19
N GLN A 324 -5.58 -6.99 13.18
CA GLN A 324 -5.38 -6.24 11.94
C GLN A 324 -4.05 -6.59 11.26
N PHE A 325 -3.00 -6.90 12.04
CA PHE A 325 -1.73 -7.39 11.50
C PHE A 325 -1.82 -8.81 10.94
N LEU A 326 -2.54 -9.71 11.63
CA LEU A 326 -2.76 -11.07 11.13
C LEU A 326 -3.54 -11.07 9.82
N GLU A 327 -4.63 -10.29 9.75
CA GLU A 327 -5.41 -10.10 8.52
C GLU A 327 -4.56 -9.50 7.40
N LEU A 328 -3.67 -8.55 7.72
CA LEU A 328 -2.73 -7.98 6.74
C LEU A 328 -1.72 -9.02 6.24
N PHE A 329 -1.15 -9.85 7.10
CA PHE A 329 -0.19 -10.88 6.69
C PHE A 329 -0.84 -11.99 5.86
N ASP A 330 -2.12 -12.29 6.11
CA ASP A 330 -2.88 -13.24 5.30
C ASP A 330 -3.00 -12.79 3.82
N GLU A 331 -2.98 -11.48 3.53
CA GLU A 331 -3.04 -10.93 2.16
C GLU A 331 -1.78 -11.25 1.31
N PHE A 332 -0.65 -11.59 1.92
CA PHE A 332 0.64 -11.75 1.22
C PHE A 332 1.04 -13.23 1.07
N GLU A 333 0.63 -13.86 -0.04
CA GLU A 333 0.89 -15.28 -0.31
C GLU A 333 2.37 -15.60 -0.63
N ASP A 334 3.12 -14.62 -1.15
CA ASP A 334 4.53 -14.80 -1.56
C ASP A 334 5.52 -14.93 -0.39
N MET A 335 5.08 -14.62 0.83
CA MET A 335 5.90 -14.54 2.04
C MET A 335 5.72 -15.78 2.92
N ASP A 336 6.66 -15.98 3.86
CA ASP A 336 6.52 -17.00 4.91
C ASP A 336 5.47 -16.55 5.95
N ARG A 337 4.21 -16.80 5.62
CA ARG A 337 3.04 -16.41 6.44
C ARG A 337 3.04 -17.11 7.80
N GLU A 338 3.49 -18.37 7.87
CA GLU A 338 3.58 -19.10 9.13
C GLU A 338 4.53 -18.39 10.09
N TYR A 339 5.70 -17.98 9.62
CA TYR A 339 6.66 -17.26 10.45
C TYR A 339 6.13 -15.89 10.93
N LEU A 340 5.58 -15.07 10.03
CA LEU A 340 5.12 -13.72 10.37
C LEU A 340 3.98 -13.76 11.39
N CYS A 341 3.00 -14.65 11.19
CA CYS A 341 1.89 -14.81 12.12
C CYS A 341 2.35 -15.43 13.45
N ALA A 342 3.30 -16.37 13.44
CA ALA A 342 3.84 -16.96 14.66
C ALA A 342 4.46 -15.91 15.59
N HIS A 343 5.21 -14.95 15.06
CA HIS A 343 5.81 -13.87 15.85
C HIS A 343 4.76 -13.01 16.55
N VAL A 344 3.73 -12.56 15.80
CA VAL A 344 2.64 -11.74 16.35
C VAL A 344 1.88 -12.50 17.44
N ILE A 345 1.56 -13.76 17.17
CA ILE A 345 0.86 -14.63 18.12
C ILE A 345 1.69 -14.85 19.38
N GLN A 346 2.98 -15.15 19.25
CA GLN A 346 3.87 -15.35 20.40
C GLN A 346 4.01 -14.09 21.26
N ALA A 347 4.20 -12.93 20.62
CA ALA A 347 4.31 -11.64 21.31
C ALA A 347 3.03 -11.35 22.14
N VAL A 348 1.87 -11.55 21.53
CA VAL A 348 0.57 -11.35 22.21
C VAL A 348 0.35 -12.40 23.29
N MET A 349 0.65 -13.67 23.04
CA MET A 349 0.52 -14.75 24.05
C MET A 349 1.42 -14.53 25.26
N GLN A 350 2.64 -14.03 25.08
CA GLN A 350 3.54 -13.72 26.18
C GLN A 350 2.96 -12.62 27.09
N GLN A 351 2.39 -11.56 26.50
CA GLN A 351 1.72 -10.49 27.25
C GLN A 351 0.46 -11.00 27.95
N ILE A 352 -0.36 -11.80 27.25
CA ILE A 352 -1.56 -12.44 27.83
C ILE A 352 -1.21 -13.32 29.02
N ASN A 353 -0.17 -14.16 28.92
CA ASN A 353 0.22 -15.07 30.00
C ASN A 353 0.71 -14.32 31.25
N ASN A 354 1.39 -13.19 31.07
CA ASN A 354 1.83 -12.34 32.17
C ASN A 354 0.63 -11.67 32.87
N ASP A 355 -0.36 -11.21 32.10
CA ASP A 355 -1.49 -10.43 32.63
C ASP A 355 -2.62 -11.29 33.21
N ILE A 356 -2.89 -12.47 32.65
CA ILE A 356 -3.90 -13.43 33.17
C ILE A 356 -3.51 -13.96 34.55
N GLY A 357 -2.21 -14.01 34.87
CA GLY A 357 -1.71 -14.34 36.20
C GLY A 357 -2.06 -13.29 37.26
N SER A 358 -2.37 -12.04 36.85
CA SER A 358 -2.79 -10.97 37.74
C SER A 358 -4.31 -11.01 37.96
N ALA A 359 -4.75 -11.05 39.22
CA ALA A 359 -6.16 -11.18 39.60
C ALA A 359 -7.07 -10.00 39.19
N SER A 360 -6.55 -8.99 38.48
CA SER A 360 -7.17 -7.67 38.30
C SER A 360 -7.98 -7.50 36.99
N LEU A 361 -7.83 -8.39 36.00
CA LEU A 361 -8.54 -8.23 34.71
C LEU A 361 -9.99 -8.75 34.78
N LYS A 362 -10.98 -7.84 34.75
CA LYS A 362 -12.37 -8.20 34.38
C LYS A 362 -12.43 -8.38 32.87
N LEU A 363 -12.18 -9.60 32.39
CA LEU A 363 -12.35 -9.97 30.99
C LEU A 363 -13.84 -9.90 30.60
N THR A 364 -14.17 -9.16 29.55
CA THR A 364 -15.49 -9.18 28.93
C THR A 364 -15.66 -10.45 28.09
N GLU A 365 -16.89 -10.90 27.87
CA GLU A 365 -17.17 -12.11 27.05
C GLU A 365 -16.56 -12.03 25.63
N SER A 366 -16.52 -10.83 25.04
CA SER A 366 -15.87 -10.58 23.74
C SER A 366 -14.36 -10.81 23.79
N ALA A 367 -13.68 -10.34 24.85
CA ALA A 367 -12.24 -10.52 25.00
C ALA A 367 -11.87 -12.00 25.20
N ILE A 368 -12.71 -12.76 25.92
CA ILE A 368 -12.57 -14.22 26.07
C ILE A 368 -12.64 -14.90 24.69
N ALA A 369 -13.60 -14.49 23.84
CA ALA A 369 -13.75 -15.04 22.50
C ALA A 369 -12.56 -14.71 21.59
N ASP A 370 -12.01 -13.50 21.68
CA ASP A 370 -10.85 -13.09 20.89
C ASP A 370 -9.54 -13.76 21.34
N ILE A 371 -9.36 -13.98 22.66
CA ILE A 371 -8.25 -14.82 23.17
C ILE A 371 -8.40 -16.25 22.66
N ALA A 372 -9.60 -16.83 22.75
CA ALA A 372 -9.85 -18.18 22.27
C ALA A 372 -9.52 -18.31 20.78
N ARG A 373 -9.89 -17.31 19.96
CA ARG A 373 -9.55 -17.26 18.53
C ARG A 373 -8.05 -17.24 18.32
N LEU A 374 -7.32 -16.35 19.00
CA LEU A 374 -5.87 -16.24 18.85
C LEU A 374 -5.15 -17.55 19.24
N VAL A 375 -5.63 -18.24 20.28
CA VAL A 375 -5.10 -19.55 20.67
C VAL A 375 -5.40 -20.60 19.60
N VAL A 376 -6.61 -20.60 19.04
CA VAL A 376 -6.97 -21.49 17.94
C VAL A 376 -6.17 -21.16 16.67
N ASP A 377 -5.89 -19.88 16.40
CA ASP A 377 -5.04 -19.43 15.29
C ASP A 377 -3.61 -19.95 15.44
N ASP A 378 -3.02 -19.92 16.64
CA ASP A 378 -1.69 -20.52 16.91
C ASP A 378 -1.65 -22.03 16.68
N ILE A 379 -2.68 -22.71 17.18
CA ILE A 379 -2.83 -24.17 17.05
C ILE A 379 -2.98 -24.55 15.57
N THR A 380 -3.79 -23.78 14.84
CA THR A 380 -4.11 -24.06 13.43
C THR A 380 -3.11 -23.46 12.45
N LEU A 381 -2.13 -22.66 12.91
CA LEU A 381 -1.20 -21.93 12.06
C LEU A 381 -0.43 -22.83 11.07
N SER A 382 0.02 -24.01 11.53
CA SER A 382 0.75 -24.98 10.71
C SER A 382 -0.11 -25.59 9.60
N VAL A 383 -1.44 -25.54 9.73
CA VAL A 383 -2.41 -26.14 8.81
C VAL A 383 -3.11 -25.06 7.97
N ARG A 384 -3.13 -23.81 8.42
CA ARG A 384 -3.93 -22.70 7.89
C ARG A 384 -3.68 -22.39 6.42
N TYR A 385 -2.45 -22.54 5.96
CA TYR A 385 -2.02 -22.19 4.60
C TYR A 385 -1.72 -23.41 3.73
N LEU A 386 -1.96 -24.63 4.24
CA LEU A 386 -1.75 -25.88 3.50
C LEU A 386 -3.06 -26.36 2.89
N SER A 387 -2.97 -26.85 1.65
CA SER A 387 -4.09 -27.58 1.06
C SER A 387 -4.26 -28.93 1.77
N PRO A 388 -5.50 -29.41 2.00
CA PRO A 388 -5.75 -30.75 2.53
C PRO A 388 -5.14 -31.89 1.70
N LEU A 389 -4.71 -31.60 0.47
CA LEU A 389 -4.11 -32.53 -0.47
C LEU A 389 -2.57 -32.49 -0.47
N ASP A 390 -1.94 -31.57 0.28
CA ASP A 390 -0.49 -31.48 0.34
C ASP A 390 0.10 -32.62 1.17
N ALA A 391 1.21 -33.20 0.70
CA ALA A 391 1.90 -34.31 1.37
C ALA A 391 2.37 -33.98 2.81
N SER A 392 2.57 -32.69 3.11
CA SER A 392 2.96 -32.17 4.42
C SER A 392 1.79 -32.04 5.41
N PHE A 393 0.55 -32.05 4.92
CA PHE A 393 -0.66 -31.83 5.74
C PHE A 393 -0.78 -32.80 6.94
N PRO A 394 -0.54 -34.12 6.81
CA PRO A 394 -0.66 -35.04 7.94
C PRO A 394 0.34 -34.76 9.06
N GLU A 395 1.55 -34.30 8.74
CA GLU A 395 2.58 -33.96 9.72
C GLU A 395 2.26 -32.62 10.40
N ALA A 396 1.87 -31.61 9.62
CA ALA A 396 1.42 -30.32 10.12
C ALA A 396 0.16 -30.44 11.01
N PHE A 397 -0.74 -31.36 10.68
CA PHE A 397 -1.94 -31.67 11.47
C PHE A 397 -1.59 -32.35 12.79
N LYS A 398 -0.63 -33.29 12.81
CA LYS A 398 -0.13 -33.88 14.05
C LYS A 398 0.51 -32.82 14.95
N LEU A 399 1.25 -31.87 14.38
CA LEU A 399 1.82 -30.75 15.14
C LEU A 399 0.74 -29.86 15.75
N ALA A 400 -0.30 -29.50 14.98
CA ALA A 400 -1.46 -28.77 15.48
C ALA A 400 -2.17 -29.51 16.62
N LEU A 401 -2.39 -30.82 16.48
CA LEU A 401 -3.01 -31.64 17.53
C LEU A 401 -2.15 -31.70 18.81
N ASN A 402 -0.84 -31.78 18.67
CA ASN A 402 0.08 -31.72 19.80
C ASN A 402 0.03 -30.35 20.50
N LYS A 403 0.03 -29.25 19.74
CA LYS A 403 -0.16 -27.89 20.29
C LYS A 403 -1.48 -27.77 21.04
N TYR A 404 -2.58 -28.29 20.48
CA TYR A 404 -3.89 -28.32 21.14
C TYR A 404 -3.85 -29.09 22.47
N ASN A 405 -3.30 -30.31 22.46
CA ASN A 405 -3.20 -31.13 23.68
C ASN A 405 -2.33 -30.44 24.75
N VAL A 406 -1.24 -29.77 24.36
CA VAL A 406 -0.39 -29.00 25.28
C VAL A 406 -1.15 -27.80 25.85
N ALA A 407 -1.84 -27.02 25.02
CA ALA A 407 -2.64 -25.88 25.43
C ALA A 407 -3.73 -26.28 26.44
N MET A 408 -4.42 -27.40 26.19
CA MET A 408 -5.53 -27.89 27.02
C MET A 408 -5.05 -28.59 28.31
N SER A 409 -3.83 -29.12 28.35
CA SER A 409 -3.30 -29.83 29.53
C SER A 409 -2.46 -28.94 30.45
N LYS A 410 -1.65 -28.04 29.89
CA LYS A 410 -0.69 -27.21 30.66
C LYS A 410 -1.20 -25.79 30.91
N THR A 411 -1.73 -25.13 29.88
CA THR A 411 -2.03 -23.68 29.91
C THR A 411 -3.45 -23.38 30.38
N TRP A 412 -4.45 -24.14 29.91
CA TRP A 412 -5.88 -23.93 30.20
C TRP A 412 -6.49 -25.12 30.95
N LYS A 413 -6.02 -25.38 32.18
CA LYS A 413 -6.35 -26.59 32.98
C LYS A 413 -7.85 -26.70 33.33
N LYS A 414 -8.38 -27.94 33.41
CA LYS A 414 -9.75 -28.23 33.89
C LYS A 414 -10.02 -27.75 35.33
N LYS A 415 -8.97 -27.67 36.18
CA LYS A 415 -9.03 -27.13 37.55
C LYS A 415 -8.48 -25.69 37.63
N GLY A 416 -8.80 -24.85 36.65
CA GLY A 416 -8.45 -23.42 36.62
C GLY A 416 -9.54 -22.52 37.20
N SER A 417 -9.33 -21.21 37.18
CA SER A 417 -10.37 -20.22 37.54
C SER A 417 -11.58 -20.33 36.60
N GLU A 418 -12.76 -19.92 37.06
CA GLU A 418 -14.02 -19.97 36.27
C GLU A 418 -13.85 -19.32 34.88
N ARG A 419 -13.05 -18.25 34.79
CA ARG A 419 -12.70 -17.57 33.53
C ARG A 419 -11.82 -18.43 32.60
N GLN A 420 -10.83 -19.13 33.14
CA GLN A 420 -10.01 -20.06 32.35
C GLN A 420 -10.83 -21.23 31.83
N GLN A 421 -11.86 -21.67 32.57
CA GLN A 421 -12.79 -22.69 32.12
C GLN A 421 -13.69 -22.17 30.98
N GLN A 422 -14.14 -20.92 31.03
CA GLN A 422 -14.89 -20.29 29.93
C GLN A 422 -14.04 -20.15 28.65
N VAL A 423 -12.80 -19.69 28.76
CA VAL A 423 -11.86 -19.62 27.61
C VAL A 423 -11.61 -21.02 27.04
N ARG A 424 -11.39 -22.03 27.90
CA ARG A 424 -11.18 -23.42 27.49
C ARG A 424 -12.34 -23.95 26.64
N LYS A 425 -13.59 -23.72 27.08
CA LYS A 425 -14.79 -24.15 26.34
C LYS A 425 -14.89 -23.48 24.97
N GLN A 426 -14.60 -22.18 24.89
CA GLN A 426 -14.61 -21.45 23.62
C GLN A 426 -13.49 -21.91 22.67
N ILE A 427 -12.30 -22.20 23.19
CA ILE A 427 -11.20 -22.78 22.39
C ILE A 427 -11.63 -24.11 21.77
N ALA A 428 -12.20 -25.02 22.58
CA ALA A 428 -12.67 -26.31 22.10
C ALA A 428 -13.77 -26.18 21.03
N SER A 429 -14.72 -25.27 21.24
CA SER A 429 -15.79 -24.98 20.27
C SER A 429 -15.27 -24.42 18.94
N GLN A 430 -14.37 -23.43 18.98
CA GLN A 430 -13.83 -22.80 17.78
C GLN A 430 -12.85 -23.70 17.03
N PHE A 431 -12.05 -24.50 17.75
CA PHE A 431 -11.19 -25.50 17.13
C PHE A 431 -12.01 -26.57 16.41
N LYS A 432 -13.12 -27.02 17.02
CA LYS A 432 -14.07 -27.94 16.38
C LYS A 432 -14.66 -27.34 15.09
N GLU A 433 -15.10 -26.08 15.12
CA GLU A 433 -15.66 -25.38 13.95
C GLU A 433 -14.64 -25.33 12.81
N LYS A 434 -13.40 -24.91 13.07
CA LYS A 434 -12.34 -24.91 12.06
C LYS A 434 -12.03 -26.31 11.50
N LEU A 435 -11.99 -27.34 12.35
CA LEU A 435 -11.81 -28.72 11.90
C LEU A 435 -12.98 -29.23 11.04
N ALA A 436 -14.20 -28.78 11.33
CA ALA A 436 -15.37 -29.07 10.52
C ALA A 436 -15.29 -28.36 9.16
N ASP A 437 -14.77 -27.14 9.10
CA ASP A 437 -14.54 -26.39 7.85
C ASP A 437 -13.52 -27.10 6.94
N TYR A 438 -12.44 -27.64 7.49
CA TYR A 438 -11.50 -28.47 6.68
C TYR A 438 -12.18 -29.73 6.11
N LEU A 439 -13.18 -30.27 6.82
CA LEU A 439 -13.92 -31.46 6.42
C LEU A 439 -15.01 -31.16 5.38
N THR A 440 -15.51 -29.92 5.33
CA THR A 440 -16.49 -29.44 4.33
C THR A 440 -15.80 -28.85 3.09
N ALA A 441 -14.66 -28.16 3.23
CA ALA A 441 -13.83 -27.69 2.12
C ALA A 441 -13.34 -28.86 1.24
N GLY A 442 -13.11 -30.03 1.83
CA GLY A 442 -12.86 -31.27 1.10
C GLY A 442 -14.00 -31.82 0.26
N LYS A 443 -15.21 -31.23 0.34
CA LYS A 443 -16.37 -31.62 -0.47
C LYS A 443 -16.58 -30.71 -1.68
N SER A 444 -15.95 -29.53 -1.73
CA SER A 444 -16.13 -28.56 -2.84
C SER A 444 -15.11 -28.71 -3.96
N VAL A 445 -13.99 -29.37 -3.71
CA VAL A 445 -12.97 -29.72 -4.70
C VAL A 445 -13.16 -31.19 -5.05
N ASP A 446 -13.49 -31.53 -6.30
CA ASP A 446 -13.76 -32.88 -6.84
C ASP A 446 -12.54 -33.85 -6.76
N ARG A 447 -11.89 -33.96 -5.59
CA ARG A 447 -10.86 -34.96 -5.26
C ARG A 447 -11.01 -35.34 -3.79
N GLU A 448 -11.34 -36.61 -3.56
CA GLU A 448 -11.62 -37.15 -2.23
C GLU A 448 -10.41 -37.00 -1.29
N ILE A 449 -10.60 -36.31 -0.16
CA ILE A 449 -9.67 -36.38 0.98
C ILE A 449 -9.49 -37.85 1.39
N ASP A 450 -8.26 -38.26 1.70
CA ASP A 450 -7.93 -39.59 2.22
C ASP A 450 -8.88 -39.98 3.36
N GLU A 451 -9.52 -41.15 3.24
CA GLU A 451 -10.47 -41.68 4.21
C GLU A 451 -9.86 -41.84 5.61
N ASN A 452 -8.54 -42.07 5.69
CA ASN A 452 -7.83 -42.14 6.97
C ASN A 452 -7.75 -40.77 7.66
N LEU A 453 -7.55 -39.70 6.88
CA LEU A 453 -7.53 -38.33 7.38
C LEU A 453 -8.92 -37.90 7.85
N LYS A 454 -9.98 -38.26 7.10
CA LYS A 454 -11.38 -38.02 7.52
C LYS A 454 -11.71 -38.74 8.84
N ARG A 455 -11.26 -39.98 9.03
CA ARG A 455 -11.44 -40.72 10.29
C ARG A 455 -10.69 -40.07 11.45
N ALA A 456 -9.44 -39.64 11.22
CA ALA A 456 -8.65 -38.94 12.22
C ALA A 456 -9.29 -37.60 12.63
N LEU A 457 -9.76 -36.80 11.66
CA LEU A 457 -10.47 -35.54 11.93
C LEU A 457 -11.76 -35.77 12.74
N LYS A 458 -12.58 -36.76 12.37
CA LYS A 458 -13.79 -37.13 13.13
C LYS A 458 -13.49 -37.59 14.55
N ALA A 459 -12.41 -38.35 14.76
CA ALA A 459 -11.98 -38.79 16.08
C ALA A 459 -11.51 -37.62 16.96
N VAL A 460 -10.78 -36.65 16.37
CA VAL A 460 -10.36 -35.43 17.07
C VAL A 460 -11.57 -34.55 17.40
N ILE A 461 -12.53 -34.38 16.48
CA ILE A 461 -13.78 -33.66 16.73
C ILE A 461 -14.53 -34.25 17.93
N LYS A 462 -14.66 -35.58 17.99
CA LYS A 462 -15.30 -36.26 19.13
C LYS A 462 -14.54 -36.01 20.44
N LYS A 463 -13.20 -36.06 20.42
CA LYS A 463 -12.37 -35.75 21.59
C LYS A 463 -12.52 -34.30 22.05
N THR A 464 -12.71 -33.36 21.11
CA THR A 464 -12.95 -31.94 21.46
C THR A 464 -14.33 -31.72 22.08
N GLU A 465 -15.32 -32.55 21.75
CA GLU A 465 -16.64 -32.54 22.43
C GLU A 465 -16.55 -32.99 23.89
N ASP A 466 -15.68 -33.95 24.21
CA ASP A 466 -15.42 -34.39 25.59
C ASP A 466 -14.63 -33.35 26.43
N ASP A 467 -14.06 -32.32 25.78
CA ASP A 467 -13.28 -31.25 26.42
C ASP A 467 -14.06 -29.93 26.61
N MET A 468 -15.24 -29.79 25.98
CA MET A 468 -16.24 -28.73 26.23
C MET A 468 -17.02 -29.00 27.53
#